data_AF-A0AB36XZW4-F1
#
_entry.id   AF-A0AB36XZW4-F1
#
_cell.length_a   1.000
_cell.length_b   1.000
_cell.length_c   1.000
_cell.angle_alpha   90.00
_cell.angle_beta   90.00
_cell.angle_gamma   90.00
#
_symmetry.space_group_name_H-M   'P 1'
#
loop_
_entity.id
_entity.type
_entity.pdbx_description
1 polymer ?
#
loop_
_entity_poly.entity_id
_entity_poly.type
_entity_poly.pdbx_seq_one_letter_code
_entity_poly.pdbx_strand_id
1 'polypeptide(L)'
;MSMVNNAHAGSSLVLLNLIDRVLIRRGKPVARSELLEILRPDLLPKSENGAKRFEWNLDFWLEEGLWPQDGLGQISAPAGATEQNIAHRVLALLVDNLNSQSEQEILDGTRSEPFFRAMTCLLAQRRYVFMGGGTVSVSNVAEAVNSWLSGRGMNESNERSTFLAYGEFLGFLEPFDKGYIVDPTLAIEPYLGKL
;
A
#
# COMPACT_ATOMS: atom_id res chain seq x y z
N MET A 1 4.50 -12.76 2.34
CA MET A 1 3.67 -12.45 1.16
C MET A 1 3.50 -10.95 1.14
N SER A 2 4.03 -10.27 0.12
CA SER A 2 4.23 -8.81 0.18
C SER A 2 3.14 -8.01 -0.53
N MET A 3 2.81 -6.84 0.02
CA MET A 3 1.89 -5.88 -0.58
C MET A 3 2.35 -5.38 -1.95
N VAL A 4 3.64 -5.44 -2.28
CA VAL A 4 4.16 -5.06 -3.60
C VAL A 4 4.03 -6.15 -4.65
N ASN A 5 3.63 -7.37 -4.29
CA ASN A 5 3.48 -8.45 -5.25
C ASN A 5 2.01 -8.54 -5.72
N ASN A 6 1.77 -8.34 -7.01
CA ASN A 6 0.43 -8.23 -7.60
C ASN A 6 -0.49 -9.46 -7.39
N ALA A 7 0.09 -10.63 -7.13
CA ALA A 7 -0.62 -11.89 -6.93
C ALA A 7 -1.00 -12.13 -5.46
N HIS A 8 -0.50 -11.29 -4.54
CA HIS A 8 -0.66 -11.47 -3.12
C HIS A 8 -1.73 -10.55 -2.51
N ALA A 9 -2.15 -10.95 -1.31
CA ALA A 9 -3.03 -10.17 -0.46
C ALA A 9 -2.42 -8.80 -0.14
N GLY A 10 -3.26 -7.78 0.03
CA GLY A 10 -2.83 -6.41 0.28
C GLY A 10 -2.31 -5.65 -0.94
N SER A 11 -2.23 -6.25 -2.13
CA SER A 11 -1.67 -5.58 -3.32
C SER A 11 -2.64 -4.68 -4.09
N SER A 12 -3.95 -4.75 -3.81
CA SER A 12 -4.95 -4.04 -4.60
C SER A 12 -5.33 -2.70 -3.98
N LEU A 13 -4.68 -1.62 -4.46
CA LEU A 13 -5.05 -0.24 -4.10
C LEU A 13 -6.51 0.10 -4.42
N VAL A 14 -7.07 -0.47 -5.49
CA VAL A 14 -8.47 -0.29 -5.86
C VAL A 14 -9.40 -0.83 -4.77
N LEU A 15 -9.16 -2.07 -4.31
CA LEU A 15 -9.97 -2.68 -3.26
C LEU A 15 -9.78 -1.96 -1.93
N LEU A 16 -8.55 -1.59 -1.58
CA LEU A 16 -8.22 -0.81 -0.40
C LEU A 16 -9.04 0.49 -0.33
N ASN A 17 -9.02 1.30 -1.40
CA ASN A 17 -9.77 2.55 -1.48
C ASN A 17 -11.29 2.32 -1.50
N LEU A 18 -11.76 1.26 -2.16
CA LEU A 18 -13.18 0.95 -2.27
C LEU A 18 -13.78 0.56 -0.91
N ILE A 19 -13.11 -0.33 -0.18
CA ILE A 19 -13.53 -0.78 1.16
C ILE A 19 -13.56 0.42 2.11
N ASP A 20 -12.49 1.20 2.13
CA ASP A 20 -12.36 2.35 3.02
C ASP A 20 -13.47 3.40 2.79
N ARG A 21 -13.75 3.74 1.53
CA ARG A 21 -14.85 4.66 1.17
C ARG A 21 -16.21 4.13 1.62
N VAL A 22 -16.47 2.84 1.49
CA VAL A 22 -17.73 2.25 1.97
C VAL A 22 -17.84 2.36 3.48
N LEU A 23 -16.79 2.02 4.22
CA LEU A 23 -16.78 2.12 5.68
C LEU A 23 -17.01 3.57 6.14
N ILE A 24 -16.33 4.54 5.53
CA ILE A 24 -16.50 5.97 5.84
C ILE A 24 -17.92 6.45 5.54
N ARG A 25 -18.45 6.14 4.35
CA ARG A 25 -19.79 6.60 3.93
C ARG A 25 -20.92 5.95 4.72
N ARG A 26 -20.75 4.70 5.15
CA ARG A 26 -21.73 4.02 6.00
C ARG A 26 -21.80 4.67 7.39
N GLY A 27 -20.68 5.17 7.91
CA GLY A 27 -20.63 5.88 9.19
C GLY A 27 -21.04 5.04 10.41
N LYS A 28 -21.19 3.72 10.24
CA LYS A 28 -21.56 2.75 11.27
C LYS A 28 -20.82 1.43 11.02
N PRO A 29 -20.64 0.58 12.05
CA PRO A 29 -20.06 -0.74 11.86
C PRO A 29 -20.81 -1.57 10.82
N VAL A 30 -20.07 -2.30 9.99
CA VAL A 30 -20.59 -3.09 8.86
C VAL A 30 -20.12 -4.54 9.01
N ALA A 31 -21.04 -5.48 8.85
CA ALA A 31 -20.69 -6.90 8.83
C ALA A 31 -19.91 -7.25 7.56
N ARG A 32 -19.01 -8.23 7.63
CA ARG A 32 -18.25 -8.71 6.45
C ARG A 32 -19.17 -9.13 5.29
N SER A 33 -20.26 -9.83 5.58
CA SER A 33 -21.25 -10.24 4.58
C SER A 33 -21.92 -9.05 3.90
N GLU A 34 -22.23 -7.98 4.65
CA GLU A 34 -22.79 -6.75 4.09
C GLU A 34 -21.77 -6.02 3.21
N LEU A 35 -20.49 -5.95 3.60
CA LEU A 35 -19.43 -5.41 2.72
C LEU A 35 -19.32 -6.18 1.41
N LEU A 36 -19.38 -7.52 1.48
CA LEU A 36 -19.34 -8.39 0.29
C LEU A 36 -20.53 -8.12 -0.63
N GLU A 37 -21.73 -7.97 -0.08
CA GLU A 37 -22.94 -7.69 -0.85
C GLU A 37 -22.86 -6.34 -1.56
N ILE A 38 -22.39 -5.29 -0.86
CA ILE A 38 -22.23 -3.94 -1.42
C ILE A 38 -21.18 -3.93 -2.55
N LEU A 39 -20.02 -4.54 -2.29
CA LEU A 39 -18.84 -4.42 -3.16
C LEU A 39 -18.84 -5.48 -4.26
N ARG A 40 -19.63 -6.54 -4.11
CA ARG A 40 -19.78 -7.63 -5.09
C ARG A 40 -21.24 -8.09 -5.23
N PRO A 41 -22.13 -7.25 -5.77
CA PRO A 41 -23.53 -7.60 -5.98
C PRO A 41 -23.70 -8.90 -6.77
N ASP A 42 -24.70 -9.70 -6.40
CA ASP A 42 -24.98 -11.00 -7.03
C ASP A 42 -25.28 -10.92 -8.53
N LEU A 43 -25.76 -9.77 -9.00
CA LEU A 43 -26.17 -9.51 -10.37
C LEU A 43 -25.00 -9.22 -11.33
N LEU A 44 -23.78 -9.04 -10.81
CA LEU A 44 -22.60 -8.82 -11.65
C LEU A 44 -21.91 -10.15 -11.98
N PRO A 45 -21.32 -10.29 -13.19
CA PRO A 45 -20.51 -11.46 -13.52
C PRO A 45 -19.39 -11.66 -12.49
N LYS A 46 -19.44 -12.77 -11.75
CA LYS A 46 -18.44 -13.10 -10.73
C LYS A 46 -17.36 -13.99 -11.32
N SER A 47 -16.11 -13.54 -11.30
CA SER A 47 -14.98 -14.45 -11.46
C SER A 47 -14.61 -15.05 -10.09
N GLU A 48 -14.31 -16.34 -10.06
CA GLU A 48 -13.86 -17.03 -8.83
C GLU A 48 -12.56 -16.41 -8.29
N ASN A 49 -11.67 -16.01 -9.20
CA ASN A 49 -10.43 -15.30 -8.89
C ASN A 49 -10.70 -13.93 -8.23
N GLY A 50 -11.72 -13.19 -8.70
CA GLY A 50 -12.11 -11.91 -8.10
C GLY A 50 -12.68 -12.08 -6.69
N ALA A 51 -13.38 -13.19 -6.43
CA ALA A 51 -13.91 -13.50 -5.11
C ALA A 51 -12.81 -13.69 -4.07
N LYS A 52 -11.86 -14.58 -4.38
CA LYS A 52 -10.72 -14.87 -3.50
C LYS A 52 -9.88 -13.62 -3.28
N ARG A 53 -9.69 -12.81 -4.33
CA ARG A 53 -8.89 -11.57 -4.23
C ARG A 53 -9.48 -10.54 -3.29
N PHE A 54 -10.81 -10.38 -3.25
CA PHE A 54 -11.47 -9.48 -2.30
C PHE A 54 -11.20 -9.91 -0.86
N GLU A 55 -11.54 -11.17 -0.55
CA GLU A 55 -11.41 -11.72 0.81
C GLU A 55 -9.96 -11.62 1.30
N TRP A 56 -9.00 -12.02 0.47
CA TRP A 56 -7.58 -11.94 0.82
C TRP A 56 -7.11 -10.50 1.09
N ASN A 57 -7.55 -9.52 0.29
CA ASN A 57 -7.18 -8.12 0.55
C ASN A 57 -7.83 -7.59 1.82
N LEU A 58 -9.09 -7.94 2.08
CA LEU A 58 -9.77 -7.56 3.31
C LEU A 58 -9.07 -8.16 4.54
N ASP A 59 -8.79 -9.47 4.52
CA ASP A 59 -8.09 -10.16 5.60
C ASP A 59 -6.73 -9.54 5.88
N PHE A 60 -5.95 -9.28 4.83
CA PHE A 60 -4.64 -8.65 4.98
C PHE A 60 -4.72 -7.33 5.74
N TRP A 61 -5.63 -6.42 5.36
CA TRP A 61 -5.72 -5.10 5.96
C TRP A 61 -6.39 -5.11 7.35
N LEU A 62 -7.26 -6.08 7.63
CA LEU A 62 -7.77 -6.32 8.99
C LEU A 62 -6.66 -6.82 9.91
N GLU A 63 -5.83 -7.77 9.44
CA GLU A 63 -4.67 -8.28 10.18
C GLU A 63 -3.62 -7.20 10.44
N GLU A 64 -3.39 -6.31 9.48
CA GLU A 64 -2.50 -5.14 9.68
C GLU A 64 -3.09 -4.12 10.66
N GLY A 65 -4.39 -4.19 10.97
CA GLY A 65 -5.06 -3.26 11.88
C GLY A 65 -5.58 -1.97 11.23
N LEU A 66 -5.70 -1.92 9.91
CA LEU A 66 -6.15 -0.71 9.19
C LEU A 66 -7.59 -0.31 9.54
N TRP A 67 -8.46 -1.30 9.68
CA TRP A 67 -9.85 -1.12 10.08
C TRP A 67 -10.11 -1.93 11.35
N PRO A 68 -10.61 -1.30 12.43
CA PRO A 68 -10.96 -2.02 13.64
C PRO A 68 -12.10 -3.01 13.36
N GLN A 69 -11.93 -4.23 13.87
CA GLN A 69 -12.96 -5.27 13.89
C GLN A 69 -13.31 -5.60 15.34
N ASP A 70 -14.59 -5.58 15.67
CA ASP A 70 -15.06 -5.94 17.01
C ASP A 70 -15.18 -7.47 17.19
N GLY A 71 -15.44 -7.92 18.42
CA GLY A 71 -15.61 -9.34 18.75
C GLY A 71 -16.81 -10.02 18.08
N LEU A 72 -17.71 -9.26 17.43
CA LEU A 72 -18.83 -9.76 16.64
C LEU A 72 -18.52 -9.78 15.14
N GLY A 73 -17.30 -9.40 14.75
CA GLY A 73 -16.85 -9.35 13.36
C GLY A 73 -17.33 -8.11 12.59
N GLN A 74 -17.85 -7.08 13.27
CA GLN A 74 -18.24 -5.82 12.65
C GLN A 74 -17.01 -4.96 12.39
N ILE A 75 -16.92 -4.42 11.18
CA ILE A 75 -15.79 -3.63 10.71
C ILE A 75 -16.20 -2.16 10.67
N SER A 76 -15.37 -1.28 11.23
CA SER A 76 -15.67 0.15 11.31
C SER A 76 -14.60 0.99 10.63
N ALA A 77 -14.97 2.19 10.20
CA ALA A 77 -13.99 3.20 9.84
C ALA A 77 -13.22 3.65 11.11
N PRO A 78 -11.89 3.84 11.04
CA PRO A 78 -11.11 4.40 12.14
C PRO A 78 -11.60 5.79 12.54
N ALA A 79 -11.39 6.16 13.81
CA ALA A 79 -11.68 7.51 14.28
C ALA A 79 -10.90 8.55 13.47
N GLY A 80 -11.59 9.60 12.99
CA GLY A 80 -10.96 10.63 12.15
C GLY A 80 -10.65 10.21 10.70
N ALA A 81 -11.08 9.02 10.27
CA ALA A 81 -10.96 8.61 8.87
C ALA A 81 -11.77 9.53 7.94
N THR A 82 -11.16 9.94 6.84
CA THR A 82 -11.78 10.71 5.76
C THR A 82 -11.43 10.08 4.42
N GLU A 83 -12.19 10.37 3.37
CA GLU A 83 -11.90 9.84 2.03
C GLU A 83 -10.55 10.30 1.48
N GLN A 84 -9.92 11.31 2.09
CA GLN A 84 -8.66 11.92 1.65
C GLN A 84 -7.45 11.41 2.42
N ASN A 85 -7.61 10.80 3.60
CA ASN A 85 -6.49 10.46 4.48
C ASN A 85 -6.11 8.96 4.50
N ILE A 86 -6.65 8.14 3.59
CA ILE A 86 -6.34 6.71 3.55
C ILE A 86 -4.85 6.44 3.30
N ALA A 87 -4.20 7.18 2.40
CA ALA A 87 -2.77 7.04 2.12
C ALA A 87 -1.94 7.27 3.37
N HIS A 88 -2.22 8.36 4.09
CA HIS A 88 -1.55 8.68 5.36
C HIS A 88 -1.82 7.61 6.43
N ARG A 89 -3.07 7.17 6.61
CA ARG A 89 -3.40 6.12 7.58
C ARG A 89 -2.69 4.81 7.28
N VAL A 90 -2.59 4.43 6.02
CA VAL A 90 -1.85 3.23 5.60
C VAL A 90 -0.37 3.41 5.91
N LEU A 91 0.24 4.54 5.53
CA LEU A 91 1.65 4.79 5.82
C LEU A 91 1.94 4.77 7.32
N ALA A 92 1.13 5.45 8.13
CA ALA A 92 1.26 5.48 9.58
C ALA A 92 1.15 4.06 10.17
N LEU A 93 0.14 3.30 9.76
CA LEU A 93 -0.05 1.91 10.18
C LEU A 93 1.17 1.04 9.86
N LEU A 94 1.68 1.14 8.64
CA LEU A 94 2.83 0.36 8.20
C LEU A 94 4.09 0.71 9.02
N VAL A 95 4.29 1.99 9.34
CA VAL A 95 5.40 2.46 10.18
C VAL A 95 5.22 2.00 11.64
N ASP A 96 4.02 2.09 12.19
CA ASP A 96 3.71 1.66 13.56
C ASP A 96 3.88 0.14 13.74
N ASN A 97 3.46 -0.64 12.74
CA ASN A 97 3.65 -2.09 12.72
C ASN A 97 5.14 -2.46 12.66
N LEU A 98 5.96 -1.70 11.93
CA LEU A 98 7.41 -1.90 11.93
C LEU A 98 8.05 -1.49 13.25
N ASN A 99 7.63 -0.38 13.87
CA ASN A 99 8.15 0.07 15.17
C ASN A 99 7.85 -0.90 16.32
N SER A 100 6.80 -1.71 16.16
CA SER A 100 6.39 -2.73 17.14
C SER A 100 7.13 -4.06 16.96
N GLN A 101 7.93 -4.20 15.90
CA GLN A 101 8.67 -5.41 15.56
C GLN A 101 10.12 -5.33 16.04
N SER A 102 10.76 -6.49 16.21
CA SER A 102 12.21 -6.55 16.44
C SER A 102 12.99 -6.11 15.20
N GLU A 103 14.23 -5.63 15.38
CA GLU A 103 15.11 -5.24 14.25
C GLU A 103 15.24 -6.36 13.19
N GLN A 104 15.29 -7.62 13.63
CA GLN A 104 15.37 -8.76 12.72
C GLN A 104 14.09 -8.92 11.89
N GLU A 105 12.92 -8.73 12.49
CA GLU A 105 11.62 -8.80 11.80
C GLU A 105 11.43 -7.61 10.84
N ILE A 106 11.98 -6.45 11.17
CA ILE A 106 12.01 -5.29 10.27
C ILE A 106 12.87 -5.58 9.03
N LEU A 107 13.95 -6.36 9.15
CA LEU A 107 14.85 -6.67 8.02
C LEU A 107 14.41 -7.90 7.21
N ASP A 108 13.78 -8.89 7.86
CA ASP A 108 13.36 -10.15 7.27
C ASP A 108 11.84 -10.23 7.01
N GLY A 109 11.14 -9.13 7.25
CA GLY A 109 9.70 -9.01 7.06
C GLY A 109 9.29 -9.37 5.63
N THR A 110 8.10 -9.95 5.47
CA THR A 110 7.62 -10.38 4.15
C THR A 110 6.35 -9.67 3.68
N ARG A 111 5.82 -8.75 4.50
CA ARG A 111 4.56 -8.02 4.23
C ARG A 111 4.87 -6.65 3.66
N SER A 112 5.17 -5.68 4.52
CA SER A 112 5.49 -4.29 4.15
C SER A 112 6.98 -4.03 3.93
N GLU A 113 7.86 -4.76 4.62
CA GLU A 113 9.32 -4.63 4.50
C GLU A 113 9.82 -4.56 3.04
N PRO A 114 9.37 -5.40 2.09
CA PRO A 114 9.91 -5.34 0.73
C PRO A 114 9.66 -4.01 0.03
N PHE A 115 8.54 -3.34 0.37
CA PHE A 115 8.27 -1.99 -0.10
C PHE A 115 9.29 -0.99 0.46
N PHE A 116 9.48 -0.97 1.78
CA PHE A 116 10.37 0.00 2.43
C PHE A 116 11.83 -0.21 2.05
N ARG A 117 12.28 -1.46 1.92
CA ARG A 117 13.63 -1.76 1.44
C ARG A 117 13.87 -1.19 0.04
N ALA A 118 12.96 -1.47 -0.89
CA ALA A 118 13.05 -0.97 -2.26
C ALA A 118 12.94 0.57 -2.32
N MET A 119 12.03 1.16 -1.53
CA MET A 119 11.84 2.62 -1.50
C MET A 119 13.05 3.33 -0.90
N THR A 120 13.66 2.78 0.15
CA THR A 120 14.91 3.31 0.74
C THR A 120 16.06 3.30 -0.27
N CYS A 121 16.14 2.26 -1.11
CA CYS A 121 17.13 2.21 -2.20
C CYS A 121 16.91 3.32 -3.23
N LEU A 122 15.65 3.65 -3.56
CA LEU A 122 15.35 4.77 -4.46
C LEU A 122 15.63 6.13 -3.81
N LEU A 123 15.25 6.32 -2.55
CA LEU A 123 15.51 7.54 -1.77
C LEU A 123 17.01 7.85 -1.65
N ALA A 124 17.86 6.83 -1.58
CA ALA A 124 19.31 7.01 -1.56
C ALA A 124 19.89 7.49 -2.91
N GLN A 125 19.13 7.41 -4.01
CA GLN A 125 19.61 7.69 -5.35
C GLN A 125 19.21 9.09 -5.82
N ARG A 126 20.15 10.03 -5.71
CA ARG A 126 20.01 11.42 -6.20
C ARG A 126 19.66 11.53 -7.69
N ARG A 127 19.86 10.48 -8.49
CA ARG A 127 19.53 10.48 -9.92
C ARG A 127 18.03 10.62 -10.18
N TYR A 128 17.18 10.12 -9.28
CA TYR A 128 15.74 10.03 -9.51
C TYR A 128 14.94 11.14 -8.82
N VAL A 129 15.59 12.09 -8.14
CA VAL A 129 14.92 13.29 -7.62
C VAL A 129 14.74 14.32 -8.75
N PHE A 130 13.90 15.34 -8.55
CA PHE A 130 13.62 16.38 -9.56
C PHE A 130 14.91 16.98 -10.19
N MET A 131 15.89 17.33 -9.37
CA MET A 131 17.18 17.90 -9.82
C MET A 131 18.16 16.86 -10.40
N GLY A 132 17.86 15.56 -10.27
CA GLY A 132 18.72 14.46 -10.72
C GLY A 132 18.64 14.14 -12.21
N GLY A 133 17.59 14.64 -12.88
CA GLY A 133 17.39 14.51 -14.33
C GLY A 133 17.02 13.10 -14.82
N GLY A 134 16.93 12.11 -13.93
CA GLY A 134 16.44 10.77 -14.24
C GLY A 134 15.01 10.55 -13.74
N THR A 135 14.31 9.61 -14.37
CA THR A 135 12.99 9.14 -13.92
C THR A 135 13.01 7.64 -13.66
N VAL A 136 12.17 7.22 -12.72
CA VAL A 136 11.88 5.81 -12.45
C VAL A 136 10.58 5.42 -13.15
N SER A 137 10.53 4.23 -13.74
CA SER A 137 9.35 3.69 -14.39
C SER A 137 9.36 2.17 -14.32
N VAL A 138 8.30 1.53 -14.82
CA VAL A 138 8.20 0.05 -14.86
C VAL A 138 9.39 -0.56 -15.61
N SER A 139 10.01 0.14 -16.57
CA SER A 139 11.12 -0.40 -17.35
C SER A 139 12.44 -0.44 -16.59
N ASN A 140 12.68 0.44 -15.61
CA ASN A 140 13.99 0.58 -14.95
C ASN A 140 13.96 0.43 -13.42
N VAL A 141 12.79 0.41 -12.78
CA VAL A 141 12.71 0.41 -11.31
C VAL A 141 13.40 -0.78 -10.65
N ALA A 142 13.33 -1.97 -11.28
CA ALA A 142 14.00 -3.14 -10.74
C ALA A 142 15.52 -3.02 -10.84
N GLU A 143 16.07 -2.50 -11.95
CA GLU A 143 17.51 -2.25 -12.08
C GLU A 143 17.98 -1.19 -11.06
N ALA A 144 17.21 -0.11 -10.91
CA ALA A 144 17.46 0.95 -9.95
C ALA A 144 17.53 0.42 -8.52
N VAL A 145 16.62 -0.48 -8.14
CA VAL A 145 16.58 -1.09 -6.80
C VAL A 145 17.65 -2.18 -6.64
N ASN A 146 17.76 -3.08 -7.61
CA ASN A 146 18.59 -4.30 -7.51
C ASN A 146 20.09 -4.00 -7.62
N SER A 147 20.48 -2.90 -8.26
CA SER A 147 21.88 -2.46 -8.28
C SER A 147 22.44 -2.13 -6.88
N TRP A 148 21.57 -1.88 -5.89
CA TRP A 148 21.93 -1.60 -4.50
C TRP A 148 21.65 -2.76 -3.55
N LEU A 149 20.94 -3.81 -3.99
CA LEU A 149 20.52 -4.94 -3.15
C LEU A 149 21.12 -6.26 -3.67
N SER A 150 22.10 -6.82 -2.96
CA SER A 150 22.58 -8.17 -3.22
C SER A 150 21.59 -9.21 -2.69
N GLY A 151 20.86 -9.90 -3.57
CA GLY A 151 20.08 -11.12 -3.26
C GLY A 151 18.65 -10.92 -2.73
N ARG A 152 18.28 -9.72 -2.23
CA ARG A 152 16.90 -9.37 -1.81
C ARG A 152 16.25 -8.33 -2.73
N GLY A 153 16.58 -8.42 -4.02
CA GLY A 153 16.09 -7.52 -5.04
C GLY A 153 14.59 -7.62 -5.29
N MET A 154 14.05 -6.59 -5.93
CA MET A 154 12.70 -6.55 -6.48
C MET A 154 12.55 -7.56 -7.62
N ASN A 155 11.45 -8.30 -7.61
CA ASN A 155 11.09 -9.21 -8.68
C ASN A 155 10.52 -8.47 -9.90
N GLU A 156 11.20 -8.58 -11.03
CA GLU A 156 10.83 -7.90 -12.27
C GLU A 156 9.46 -8.32 -12.83
N SER A 157 9.02 -9.55 -12.60
CA SER A 157 7.79 -10.06 -13.23
C SER A 157 6.51 -9.52 -12.58
N ASN A 158 6.47 -9.39 -11.26
CA ASN A 158 5.21 -9.24 -10.52
C ASN A 158 5.18 -8.07 -9.53
N GLU A 159 6.31 -7.38 -9.29
CA GLU A 159 6.37 -6.33 -8.26
C GLU A 159 6.43 -4.91 -8.82
N ARG A 160 7.09 -4.69 -9.96
CA ARG A 160 7.42 -3.34 -10.48
C ARG A 160 6.23 -2.38 -10.52
N SER A 161 5.14 -2.76 -11.17
CA SER A 161 3.98 -1.87 -11.33
C SER A 161 3.26 -1.60 -10.00
N THR A 162 3.13 -2.62 -9.16
CA THR A 162 2.47 -2.50 -7.85
C THR A 162 3.32 -1.68 -6.88
N PHE A 163 4.64 -1.87 -6.90
CA PHE A 163 5.58 -1.06 -6.12
C PHE A 163 5.48 0.42 -6.48
N LEU A 164 5.49 0.75 -7.79
CA LEU A 164 5.37 2.14 -8.23
C LEU A 164 4.01 2.73 -7.83
N ALA A 165 2.93 1.97 -8.01
CA ALA A 165 1.60 2.42 -7.60
C ALA A 165 1.52 2.67 -6.08
N TYR A 166 2.16 1.84 -5.26
CA TYR A 166 2.27 2.10 -3.82
C TYR A 166 3.16 3.29 -3.50
N GLY A 167 4.26 3.48 -4.23
CA GLY A 167 5.13 4.64 -4.06
C GLY A 167 4.40 5.95 -4.33
N GLU A 168 3.61 5.99 -5.40
CA GLU A 168 2.74 7.14 -5.71
C GLU A 168 1.65 7.30 -4.64
N PHE A 169 0.93 6.23 -4.33
CA PHE A 169 -0.16 6.25 -3.36
C PHE A 169 0.27 6.71 -1.96
N LEU A 170 1.44 6.26 -1.49
CA LEU A 170 1.97 6.61 -0.17
C LEU A 170 2.74 7.95 -0.17
N GLY A 171 2.85 8.63 -1.32
CA GLY A 171 3.46 9.97 -1.42
C GLY A 171 4.99 10.00 -1.48
N PHE A 172 5.62 8.90 -1.89
CA PHE A 172 7.07 8.82 -2.12
C PHE A 172 7.49 9.10 -3.56
N LEU A 173 6.55 8.91 -4.50
CA LEU A 173 6.78 9.08 -5.93
C LEU A 173 5.80 10.11 -6.48
N GLU A 174 6.30 11.01 -7.30
CA GLU A 174 5.47 11.98 -8.02
C GLU A 174 5.51 11.70 -9.53
N PRO A 175 4.35 11.68 -10.22
CA PRO A 175 4.30 11.55 -11.67
C PRO A 175 5.11 12.68 -12.34
N PHE A 176 6.05 12.30 -13.20
CA PHE A 176 6.89 13.25 -13.95
C PHE A 176 7.24 12.68 -15.32
N ASP A 177 6.91 13.43 -16.38
CA ASP A 177 7.00 12.99 -17.77
C ASP A 177 6.30 11.63 -17.98
N LYS A 178 7.04 10.59 -18.41
CA LYS A 178 6.53 9.23 -18.66
C LYS A 178 6.76 8.25 -17.50
N GLY A 179 7.16 8.76 -16.33
CA GLY A 179 7.47 7.94 -15.17
C GLY A 179 7.24 8.72 -13.89
N TYR A 180 8.16 8.53 -12.94
CA TYR A 180 8.09 9.12 -11.63
C TYR A 180 9.44 9.71 -11.24
N ILE A 181 9.40 10.75 -10.43
CA ILE A 181 10.52 11.18 -9.61
C ILE A 181 10.32 10.70 -8.17
N VAL A 182 11.42 10.59 -7.43
CA VAL A 182 11.41 10.31 -6.00
C VAL A 182 11.31 11.64 -5.26
N ASP A 183 10.15 11.88 -4.68
CA ASP A 183 9.86 13.03 -3.84
C ASP A 183 8.99 12.58 -2.66
N PRO A 184 9.56 12.46 -1.44
CA PRO A 184 8.82 12.02 -0.27
C PRO A 184 8.00 13.13 0.41
N THR A 185 7.88 14.31 -0.20
CA THR A 185 7.22 15.47 0.42
C THR A 185 5.80 15.13 0.87
N LEU A 186 5.00 14.49 0.02
CA LEU A 186 3.63 14.07 0.37
C LEU A 186 3.59 12.96 1.44
N ALA A 187 4.58 12.07 1.47
CA ALA A 187 4.69 11.03 2.50
C ALA A 187 4.96 11.62 3.88
N ILE A 188 5.77 12.69 3.96
CA ILE A 188 6.17 13.32 5.23
C ILE A 188 5.27 14.48 5.64
N GLU A 189 4.54 15.11 4.70
CA GLU A 189 3.68 16.28 4.93
C GLU A 189 2.78 16.13 6.18
N PRO A 190 2.09 14.99 6.42
CA PRO A 190 1.24 14.83 7.61
C PRO A 190 1.99 14.92 8.95
N TYR A 191 3.31 14.69 8.94
CA TYR A 191 4.19 14.73 10.11
C TYR A 191 4.93 16.05 10.25
N LEU A 192 4.93 16.87 9.20
CA LEU A 192 5.40 18.25 9.28
C LEU A 192 4.30 19.04 10.00
N GLY A 193 4.61 19.61 11.16
CA GLY A 193 3.68 20.50 11.85
C GLY A 193 3.19 21.60 10.90
N LYS A 194 1.99 22.15 11.14
CA LYS A 194 1.51 23.30 10.36
C LYS A 194 2.57 24.41 10.41
N LEU A 195 3.25 24.63 9.30
CA LEU A 195 4.16 25.77 9.11
C LEU A 195 3.37 27.08 9.12
#